data_AF-A0A6G1QRM4-F1
#
_entry.id   AF-A0A6G1QRM4-F1
#
_cell.length_a   1.000
_cell.length_b   1.000
_cell.length_c   1.000
_cell.angle_alpha   90.00
_cell.angle_beta   90.00
_cell.angle_gamma   90.00
#
_symmetry.space_group_name_H-M   'P 1'
#
loop_
_entity.id
_entity.type
_entity.pdbx_description
1 polymer ?
#
loop_
_entity_poly.entity_id
_entity_poly.type
_entity_poly.pdbx_seq_one_letter_code
_entity_poly.pdbx_strand_id
1 'polypeptide(L)'
;MAKIRVSYEYSEAEDKSIRLGLFLIACGILSLFILGFCWLSPTLQSLQSKPANCTVVSVLRPEEMFECVFTCGADCKGTSLYPCLQIFVNNSESNSVALLHFDEQQLVLNPKCSYVPPCERDNQKNKDSVLWWEDYFTKEVSSQSFTCFFNQQRRPDDVLWRRSHDTSVLLHCVLWPMVSLLLGTLIVLLTVCARSLAARAEALQKRKCSYEVCQDLSAAAADRRRNTARDPITTNSDPELSSPSRTLPLFAVPVRRRDREH
;
A
#
# COMPACT_ATOMS: atom_id res chain seq x y z
N MET A 1 -19.08 -43.43 -10.76
CA MET A 1 -18.05 -42.36 -10.75
C MET A 1 -17.93 -41.80 -9.33
N ALA A 2 -17.06 -42.38 -8.51
CA ALA A 2 -16.82 -41.86 -7.16
C ALA A 2 -15.86 -40.67 -7.24
N LYS A 3 -16.37 -39.46 -6.99
CA LYS A 3 -15.55 -38.26 -6.85
C LYS A 3 -14.75 -38.41 -5.56
N ILE A 4 -13.51 -38.88 -5.67
CA ILE A 4 -12.56 -38.95 -4.55
C ILE A 4 -12.38 -37.51 -4.04
N ARG A 5 -13.10 -37.16 -2.97
CA ARG A 5 -12.80 -35.97 -2.19
C ARG A 5 -11.56 -36.31 -1.38
N VAL A 6 -10.39 -36.07 -1.99
CA VAL A 6 -9.14 -35.99 -1.24
C VAL A 6 -9.35 -34.86 -0.23
N SER A 7 -9.47 -35.22 1.05
CA SER A 7 -9.45 -34.24 2.13
C SER A 7 -8.04 -33.65 2.13
N TYR A 8 -7.91 -32.50 1.48
CA TYR A 8 -6.67 -31.75 1.39
C TYR A 8 -6.35 -31.21 2.79
N GLU A 9 -5.55 -31.94 3.54
CA GLU A 9 -5.10 -31.47 4.86
C GLU A 9 -4.01 -30.41 4.65
N TYR A 10 -4.31 -29.17 5.03
CA TYR A 10 -3.35 -28.09 4.97
C TYR A 10 -2.30 -28.28 6.07
N SER A 11 -1.00 -28.32 5.74
CA SER A 11 0.06 -28.14 6.73
C SER A 11 -0.16 -26.86 7.53
N GLU A 12 0.09 -26.93 8.83
CA GLU A 12 -0.11 -25.82 9.78
C GLU A 12 0.59 -24.52 9.34
N ALA A 13 1.75 -24.63 8.70
CA ALA A 13 2.51 -23.48 8.19
C ALA A 13 1.83 -22.78 7.00
N GLU A 14 1.18 -23.55 6.14
CA GLU A 14 0.54 -23.03 4.93
C GLU A 14 -0.86 -22.50 5.24
N ASP A 15 -1.55 -23.04 6.27
CA ASP A 15 -2.80 -22.46 6.78
C ASP A 15 -2.53 -21.10 7.42
N LYS A 16 -1.46 -20.99 8.21
CA LYS A 16 -0.99 -19.71 8.76
C LYS A 16 -0.64 -18.71 7.67
N SER A 17 0.03 -19.14 6.61
CA SER A 17 0.39 -18.27 5.48
C SER A 17 -0.83 -17.78 4.70
N ILE A 18 -1.81 -18.65 4.44
CA ILE A 18 -3.07 -18.25 3.79
C ILE A 18 -3.90 -17.32 4.66
N ARG A 19 -4.02 -17.61 5.96
CA ARG A 19 -4.71 -16.71 6.90
C ARG A 19 -4.05 -15.33 6.95
N LEU A 20 -2.72 -15.27 6.94
CA LEU A 20 -1.99 -14.00 6.87
C LEU A 20 -2.28 -13.25 5.56
N GLY A 21 -2.22 -13.94 4.42
CA GLY A 21 -2.55 -13.34 3.12
C GLY A 21 -3.97 -12.80 3.05
N LEU A 22 -4.96 -13.58 3.51
CA LEU A 22 -6.37 -13.17 3.58
C LEU A 22 -6.58 -11.99 4.54
N PHE A 23 -5.88 -11.98 5.67
CA PHE A 23 -5.92 -10.86 6.62
C PHE A 23 -5.37 -9.57 5.99
N LEU A 24 -4.25 -9.63 5.29
CA LEU A 24 -3.67 -8.49 4.57
C LEU A 24 -4.64 -7.97 3.48
N ILE A 25 -5.29 -8.88 2.76
CA ILE A 25 -6.32 -8.52 1.76
C ILE A 25 -7.50 -7.81 2.44
N ALA A 26 -8.06 -8.38 3.50
CA ALA A 26 -9.20 -7.78 4.21
C ALA A 26 -8.86 -6.39 4.78
N CYS A 27 -7.68 -6.26 5.41
CA CYS A 27 -7.20 -4.98 5.92
C CYS A 27 -6.96 -3.97 4.79
N GLY A 28 -6.40 -4.39 3.65
CA GLY A 28 -6.21 -3.54 2.48
C GLY A 28 -7.53 -3.04 1.90
N ILE A 29 -8.54 -3.90 1.76
CA ILE A 29 -9.89 -3.53 1.28
C ILE A 29 -10.54 -2.55 2.26
N LEU A 30 -10.51 -2.86 3.56
CA LEU A 30 -11.08 -1.99 4.59
C LEU A 30 -10.41 -0.62 4.61
N SER A 31 -9.08 -0.59 4.48
CA SER A 31 -8.30 0.66 4.43
C SER A 31 -8.64 1.47 3.18
N LEU A 32 -8.74 0.84 2.01
CA LEU A 32 -9.19 1.50 0.77
C LEU A 32 -10.61 2.03 0.89
N PHE A 33 -11.51 1.29 1.54
CA PHE A 33 -12.88 1.72 1.75
C PHE A 33 -12.90 2.97 2.64
N ILE A 34 -12.25 2.92 3.81
CA ILE A 34 -12.14 4.07 4.71
C ILE A 34 -11.51 5.27 3.98
N LEU A 35 -10.42 5.07 3.24
CA LEU A 35 -9.81 6.13 2.46
C LEU A 35 -10.75 6.66 1.37
N GLY A 36 -11.45 5.77 0.67
CA GLY A 36 -12.47 6.12 -0.32
C GLY A 36 -13.53 7.04 0.27
N PHE A 37 -14.15 6.68 1.39
CA PHE A 37 -15.18 7.53 2.02
C PHE A 37 -14.62 8.81 2.64
N CYS A 38 -13.48 8.74 3.34
CA CYS A 38 -12.86 9.90 3.97
C CYS A 38 -12.33 10.92 2.95
N TRP A 39 -11.92 10.47 1.76
CA TRP A 39 -11.30 11.33 0.75
C TRP A 39 -12.17 11.65 -0.47
N LEU A 40 -13.19 10.85 -0.81
CA LEU A 40 -14.11 11.20 -1.92
C LEU A 40 -14.71 12.59 -1.71
N SER A 41 -15.11 12.91 -0.48
CA SER A 41 -15.78 14.18 -0.19
C SER A 41 -14.87 15.41 -0.38
N PRO A 42 -13.68 15.51 0.25
CA PRO A 42 -12.80 16.68 0.06
C PRO A 42 -12.15 16.73 -1.34
N THR A 43 -11.79 15.59 -1.94
CA THR A 43 -11.15 15.59 -3.27
C THR A 43 -12.12 15.99 -4.38
N LEU A 44 -13.38 15.54 -4.33
CA LEU A 44 -14.41 16.02 -5.27
C LEU A 44 -14.69 17.51 -5.08
N GLN A 45 -14.67 18.01 -3.85
CA GLN A 45 -14.87 19.45 -3.56
C GLN A 45 -13.71 20.32 -4.09
N SER A 46 -12.47 19.85 -3.99
CA SER A 46 -11.29 20.54 -4.53
C SER A 46 -11.24 20.53 -6.06
N LEU A 47 -11.66 19.42 -6.69
CA LEU A 47 -11.76 19.29 -8.16
C LEU A 47 -12.80 20.24 -8.78
N GLN A 48 -13.78 20.71 -8.01
CA GLN A 48 -14.76 21.70 -8.47
C GLN A 48 -14.16 23.11 -8.64
N SER A 49 -12.99 23.38 -8.07
CA SER A 49 -12.33 24.68 -8.21
C SER A 49 -11.71 24.85 -9.61
N LYS A 50 -12.26 25.80 -10.37
CA LYS A 50 -11.78 26.10 -11.72
C LYS A 50 -10.57 27.02 -11.65
N PRO A 51 -9.49 26.75 -12.41
CA PRO A 51 -8.40 27.70 -12.54
C PRO A 51 -8.88 28.94 -13.28
N ALA A 52 -8.58 30.12 -12.76
CA ALA A 52 -8.92 31.42 -13.31
C ALA A 52 -7.73 32.36 -13.22
N ASN A 53 -7.74 33.45 -13.98
CA ASN A 53 -6.75 34.52 -13.82
C ASN A 53 -7.30 35.57 -12.85
N CYS A 54 -6.53 35.84 -11.80
CA CYS A 54 -6.84 36.87 -10.82
C CYS A 54 -5.84 38.03 -10.92
N THR A 55 -6.33 39.24 -10.71
CA THR A 55 -5.51 40.45 -10.61
C THR A 55 -5.79 41.15 -9.29
N VAL A 56 -4.75 41.62 -8.60
CA VAL A 56 -4.90 42.33 -7.32
C VAL A 56 -5.64 43.65 -7.57
N VAL A 57 -6.68 43.92 -6.79
CA VAL A 57 -7.46 45.16 -6.82
C VAL A 57 -7.03 46.06 -5.67
N SER A 58 -6.94 45.50 -4.47
CA SER A 58 -6.55 46.24 -3.28
C SER A 58 -6.01 45.31 -2.19
N VAL A 59 -5.05 45.82 -1.43
CA VAL A 59 -4.50 45.16 -0.24
C VAL A 59 -4.84 46.03 0.96
N LEU A 60 -5.56 45.47 1.94
CA LEU A 60 -5.98 46.14 3.15
C LEU A 60 -5.45 45.38 4.37
N ARG A 61 -5.01 46.13 5.37
CA ARG A 61 -4.60 45.59 6.67
C ARG A 61 -5.47 46.23 7.76
N PRO A 62 -6.60 45.60 8.14
CA PRO A 62 -7.42 46.06 9.26
C PRO A 62 -6.59 46.15 10.55
N GLU A 63 -6.96 47.05 11.46
CA GLU A 63 -6.30 47.16 12.78
C GLU A 63 -6.64 46.01 13.74
N GLU A 64 -7.55 45.11 13.35
CA GLU A 64 -7.94 43.93 14.13
C GLU A 64 -6.81 42.89 14.17
N MET A 65 -6.52 42.40 15.38
CA MET A 65 -5.56 41.33 15.64
C MET A 65 -6.31 40.03 15.90
N PHE A 66 -5.76 38.92 15.43
CA PHE A 66 -6.32 37.59 15.58
C PHE A 66 -5.38 36.67 16.35
N GLU A 67 -5.96 35.71 17.07
CA GLU A 67 -5.19 34.71 17.81
C GLU A 67 -4.76 33.56 16.89
N CYS A 68 -3.51 33.12 17.05
CA CYS A 68 -2.98 31.90 16.48
C CYS A 68 -2.39 31.02 17.59
N VAL A 69 -2.29 29.71 17.34
CA VAL A 69 -1.79 28.74 18.32
C VAL A 69 -0.42 28.24 17.89
N PHE A 70 0.57 28.36 18.78
CA PHE A 70 1.91 27.81 18.59
C PHE A 70 2.16 26.66 19.57
N THR A 71 2.99 25.70 19.16
CA THR A 71 3.43 24.59 20.01
C THR A 71 4.78 24.91 20.62
N CYS A 72 4.88 24.88 21.95
CA CYS A 72 6.14 25.16 22.66
C CYS A 72 6.87 23.89 23.17
N GLY A 73 6.38 22.70 22.82
CA GLY A 73 6.86 21.40 23.32
C GLY A 73 5.82 20.31 23.14
N ALA A 74 6.05 19.15 23.78
CA ALA A 74 5.25 17.93 23.59
C ALA A 74 3.76 18.10 23.95
N ASP A 75 3.43 18.93 24.95
CA ASP A 75 2.04 19.11 25.43
C ASP A 75 1.69 20.56 25.76
N CYS A 76 2.45 21.54 25.24
CA CYS A 76 2.16 22.94 25.50
C CYS A 76 1.73 23.68 24.23
N LYS A 77 0.56 24.30 24.34
CA LYS A 77 -0.02 25.19 23.33
C LYS A 77 -0.04 26.58 23.94
N GLY A 78 0.63 27.51 23.28
CA GLY A 78 0.51 28.93 23.59
C GLY A 78 -0.32 29.62 22.52
N THR A 79 -0.88 30.76 22.88
CA THR A 79 -1.56 31.67 21.96
C THR A 79 -0.70 32.90 21.73
N SER A 80 -0.62 33.32 20.48
CA SER A 80 0.03 34.56 20.06
C SER A 80 -0.90 35.32 19.13
N LEU A 81 -0.56 36.58 18.85
CA LEU A 81 -1.38 37.47 18.02
C LEU A 81 -0.69 37.75 16.69
N TYR A 82 -1.51 37.93 15.65
CA TYR A 82 -1.09 38.40 14.32
C TYR A 82 -2.10 39.39 13.74
N PRO A 83 -1.67 40.37 12.93
CA PRO A 83 -2.57 41.30 12.25
C PRO A 83 -3.26 40.62 11.05
N CYS A 84 -4.50 41.02 10.75
CA CYS A 84 -5.19 40.53 9.55
C CYS A 84 -4.71 41.21 8.28
N LEU A 85 -4.55 40.44 7.21
CA LEU A 85 -4.30 40.94 5.86
C LEU A 85 -5.46 40.52 4.95
N GLN A 86 -6.02 41.44 4.19
CA GLN A 86 -7.09 41.22 3.22
C GLN A 86 -6.62 41.64 1.83
N ILE A 87 -6.54 40.68 0.92
CA ILE A 87 -6.15 40.89 -0.47
C ILE A 87 -7.38 40.66 -1.32
N PHE A 88 -7.91 41.73 -1.91
CA PHE A 88 -9.02 41.65 -2.83
C PHE A 88 -8.50 41.55 -4.25
N VAL A 89 -9.03 40.60 -5.01
CA VAL A 89 -8.66 40.37 -6.41
C VAL A 89 -9.87 40.34 -7.30
N ASN A 90 -9.69 40.75 -8.55
CA ASN A 90 -10.69 40.63 -9.59
C ASN A 90 -10.50 39.29 -10.28
N ASN A 91 -11.56 38.47 -10.29
CA ASN A 91 -11.57 37.17 -10.93
C ASN A 91 -12.05 37.30 -12.38
N SER A 92 -11.23 36.90 -13.35
CA SER A 92 -11.61 36.92 -14.77
C SER A 92 -12.81 36.03 -15.14
N GLU A 93 -13.07 34.95 -14.38
CA GLU A 93 -14.21 34.06 -14.67
C GLU A 93 -15.56 34.68 -14.29
N SER A 94 -15.65 35.33 -13.12
CA SER A 94 -16.89 35.97 -12.64
C SER A 94 -16.94 37.48 -12.87
N ASN A 95 -15.82 38.10 -13.23
CA ASN A 95 -15.58 39.56 -13.25
C ASN A 95 -16.05 40.25 -11.95
N SER A 96 -15.95 39.54 -10.83
CA SER A 96 -16.30 40.04 -9.50
C SER A 96 -15.06 40.16 -8.63
N VAL A 97 -15.11 41.10 -7.69
CA VAL A 97 -14.08 41.24 -6.66
C VAL A 97 -14.33 40.17 -5.60
N ALA A 98 -13.31 39.38 -5.30
CA ALA A 98 -13.33 38.32 -4.32
C ALA A 98 -12.16 38.47 -3.34
N LEU A 99 -12.32 37.96 -2.12
CA LEU A 99 -11.25 37.89 -1.13
C LEU A 99 -10.35 36.71 -1.47
N LEU A 100 -9.05 36.97 -1.61
CA LEU A 100 -8.04 35.95 -1.85
C LEU A 100 -7.70 35.24 -0.54
N HIS A 101 -7.59 33.93 -0.57
CA HIS A 101 -7.06 33.10 0.51
C HIS A 101 -5.91 32.27 -0.01
N PHE A 102 -4.89 32.03 0.80
CA PHE A 102 -3.71 31.30 0.33
C PHE A 102 -4.02 29.85 -0.01
N ASP A 103 -4.79 29.20 0.84
CA ASP A 103 -5.23 27.82 0.68
C ASP A 103 -6.58 27.58 1.39
N GLU A 104 -7.12 26.37 1.22
CA GLU A 104 -8.40 25.98 1.81
C GLU A 104 -8.32 25.87 3.35
N GLN A 105 -7.14 25.57 3.91
CA GLN A 105 -6.96 25.40 5.35
C GLN A 105 -7.04 26.73 6.07
N GLN A 106 -6.39 27.77 5.54
CA GLN A 106 -6.42 29.13 6.06
C GLN A 106 -7.82 29.74 5.95
N LEU A 107 -8.54 29.47 4.86
CA LEU A 107 -9.93 29.88 4.71
C LEU A 107 -10.86 29.25 5.77
N VAL A 108 -10.62 28.00 6.17
CA VAL A 108 -11.37 27.36 7.26
C VAL A 108 -10.94 27.90 8.62
N LEU A 109 -9.66 28.20 8.81
CA LEU A 109 -9.10 28.69 10.07
C LEU A 109 -9.55 30.13 10.37
N ASN A 110 -9.49 31.03 9.39
CA ASN A 110 -9.95 32.40 9.52
C ASN A 110 -10.47 32.94 8.18
N PRO A 111 -11.79 32.87 7.90
CA PRO A 111 -12.36 33.31 6.64
C PRO A 111 -12.34 34.83 6.43
N LYS A 112 -11.98 35.62 7.44
CA LYS A 112 -11.91 37.09 7.32
C LYS A 112 -10.57 37.59 6.78
N CYS A 113 -9.52 36.76 6.83
CA CYS A 113 -8.16 37.15 6.50
C CYS A 113 -7.62 36.26 5.38
N SER A 114 -6.88 36.87 4.47
CA SER A 114 -6.27 36.21 3.31
C SER A 114 -5.12 35.29 3.69
N TYR A 115 -4.33 35.68 4.68
CA TYR A 115 -3.14 34.96 5.13
C TYR A 115 -3.13 34.79 6.64
N VAL A 116 -2.85 33.58 7.08
CA VAL A 116 -2.53 33.26 8.48
C VAL A 116 -1.08 32.81 8.56
N PRO A 117 -0.21 33.49 9.32
CA PRO A 117 1.19 33.10 9.45
C PRO A 117 1.33 31.78 10.23
N PRO A 118 2.39 30.99 9.96
CA PRO A 118 2.79 29.93 10.88
C PRO A 118 3.06 30.55 12.24
N CYS A 119 2.26 30.19 13.25
CA CYS A 119 2.23 30.90 14.51
C CYS A 119 3.54 30.72 15.28
N GLU A 120 4.23 31.83 15.50
CA GLU A 120 5.41 31.91 16.35
C GLU A 120 5.04 32.46 17.73
N ARG A 121 5.85 32.12 18.73
CA ARG A 121 5.69 32.64 20.09
C ARG A 121 5.76 34.16 20.14
N ASP A 122 6.59 34.77 19.28
CA ASP A 122 6.80 36.20 19.23
C ASP A 122 5.80 36.87 18.26
N ASN A 123 4.95 37.75 18.79
CA ASN A 123 3.98 38.52 18.01
C ASN A 123 4.66 39.39 16.95
N GLN A 124 5.89 39.86 17.17
CA GLN A 124 6.60 40.67 16.19
C GLN A 124 6.97 39.84 14.97
N LYS A 125 7.42 38.59 15.14
CA LYS A 125 7.68 37.68 14.01
C LYS A 125 6.40 37.36 13.23
N ASN A 126 5.28 37.16 13.92
CA ASN A 126 3.99 36.94 13.27
C ASN A 126 3.60 38.16 12.42
N LYS A 127 3.75 39.36 12.98
CA LYS A 127 3.50 40.62 12.29
C LYS A 127 4.42 40.80 11.08
N ASP A 128 5.72 40.56 11.24
CA ASP A 128 6.71 40.72 10.17
C ASP A 128 6.42 39.75 8.99
N SER A 129 5.94 38.54 9.27
CA SER A 129 5.49 37.60 8.23
C SER A 129 4.30 38.13 7.44
N VAL A 130 3.32 38.73 8.11
CA VAL A 130 2.15 39.34 7.45
C VAL A 130 2.57 40.57 6.63
N LEU A 131 3.42 41.43 7.19
CA LEU A 131 3.96 42.61 6.50
C LEU A 131 4.76 42.26 5.25
N TRP A 132 5.51 41.16 5.29
CA TRP A 132 6.24 40.68 4.13
C TRP A 132 5.29 40.32 2.97
N TRP A 133 4.18 39.64 3.26
CA TRP A 133 3.18 39.30 2.25
C TRP A 133 2.43 40.51 1.73
N GLU A 134 2.06 41.45 2.60
CA GLU A 134 1.47 42.72 2.18
C GLU A 134 2.38 43.47 1.21
N ASP A 135 3.68 43.57 1.51
CA ASP A 135 4.66 44.22 0.66
C ASP A 135 4.81 43.51 -0.68
N TYR A 136 4.89 42.18 -0.66
CA TYR A 136 4.97 41.34 -1.86
C TYR A 136 3.75 41.55 -2.80
N PHE A 137 2.53 41.49 -2.27
CA PHE A 137 1.32 41.69 -3.08
C PHE A 137 1.17 43.13 -3.56
N THR A 138 1.63 44.11 -2.76
CA THR A 138 1.55 45.52 -3.11
C THR A 138 2.59 45.92 -4.17
N LYS A 139 3.81 45.38 -4.10
CA LYS A 139 4.92 45.78 -4.99
C LYS A 139 5.09 44.89 -6.20
N GLU A 140 5.04 43.57 -6.01
CA GLU A 140 5.43 42.61 -7.05
C GLU A 140 4.21 42.16 -7.88
N VAL A 141 3.09 41.90 -7.20
CA VAL A 141 1.90 41.26 -7.83
C VAL A 141 0.82 42.27 -8.24
N SER A 142 0.88 43.51 -7.76
CA SER A 142 -0.18 44.53 -7.93
C SER A 142 -0.66 44.72 -9.36
N SER A 143 0.23 44.62 -10.36
CA SER A 143 -0.12 44.76 -11.79
C SER A 143 -0.04 43.46 -12.60
N GLN A 144 0.26 42.33 -11.97
CA GLN A 144 0.43 41.04 -12.65
C GLN A 144 -0.81 40.17 -12.46
N SER A 145 -1.24 39.49 -13.53
CA SER A 145 -2.24 38.43 -13.43
C SER A 145 -1.58 37.12 -13.02
N PHE A 146 -2.18 36.41 -12.07
CA PHE A 146 -1.72 35.10 -11.62
C PHE A 146 -2.86 34.09 -11.67
N THR A 147 -2.51 32.81 -11.67
CA THR A 147 -3.50 31.73 -11.63
C THR A 147 -4.04 31.57 -10.21
N CYS A 148 -5.35 31.68 -10.05
CA CYS A 148 -6.10 31.43 -8.83
C CYS A 148 -7.16 30.34 -9.07
N PHE A 149 -7.80 29.87 -8.01
CA PHE A 149 -8.83 28.84 -8.09
C PHE A 149 -10.15 29.36 -7.52
N PHE A 150 -11.19 29.35 -8.34
CA PHE A 150 -12.51 29.87 -8.01
C PHE A 150 -13.56 28.75 -7.95
N ASN A 151 -14.45 28.80 -6.94
CA ASN A 151 -15.56 27.86 -6.81
C ASN A 151 -16.89 28.60 -6.62
N GLN A 152 -17.55 28.91 -7.74
CA GLN A 152 -18.81 29.65 -7.79
C GLN A 152 -19.97 29.01 -6.99
N GLN A 153 -20.03 27.67 -6.92
CA GLN A 153 -21.18 26.99 -6.31
C GLN A 153 -21.17 27.04 -4.78
N ARG A 154 -19.99 27.17 -4.18
CA ARG A 154 -19.82 27.07 -2.73
C ARG A 154 -19.44 28.40 -2.08
N ARG A 155 -18.55 29.17 -2.74
CA ARG A 155 -18.00 30.42 -2.22
C ARG A 155 -17.77 31.40 -3.37
N PRO A 156 -18.81 32.16 -3.78
CA PRO A 156 -18.69 33.11 -4.88
C PRO A 156 -17.83 34.34 -4.53
N ASP A 157 -17.62 34.61 -3.25
CA ASP A 157 -16.91 35.80 -2.76
C ASP A 157 -15.44 35.51 -2.37
N ASP A 158 -15.00 34.25 -2.48
CA ASP A 158 -13.65 33.81 -2.10
C ASP A 158 -12.92 33.14 -3.27
N VAL A 159 -11.62 33.37 -3.37
CA VAL A 159 -10.72 32.70 -4.33
C VAL A 159 -9.48 32.19 -3.63
N LEU A 160 -8.89 31.11 -4.16
CA LEU A 160 -7.73 30.46 -3.57
C LEU A 160 -6.47 30.73 -4.42
N TRP A 161 -5.36 31.11 -3.79
CA TRP A 161 -4.07 31.26 -4.45
C TRP A 161 -3.48 29.90 -4.84
N ARG A 162 -3.52 28.94 -3.92
CA ARG A 162 -2.99 27.58 -4.11
C ARG A 162 -4.02 26.56 -3.63
N ARG A 163 -4.08 25.41 -4.29
CA ARG A 163 -4.83 24.26 -3.76
C ARG A 163 -4.04 23.66 -2.60
N SER A 164 -4.71 23.45 -1.47
CA SER A 164 -4.11 22.83 -0.27
C SER A 164 -3.76 21.34 -0.47
N HIS A 165 -4.32 20.71 -1.51
CA HIS A 165 -4.17 19.28 -1.73
C HIS A 165 -2.77 18.91 -2.25
N ASP A 166 -1.91 18.46 -1.34
CA ASP A 166 -0.71 17.69 -1.68
C ASP A 166 -1.14 16.36 -2.29
N THR A 167 -1.18 16.33 -3.63
CA THR A 167 -1.40 15.10 -4.42
C THR A 167 -0.45 13.97 -4.01
N SER A 168 0.75 14.32 -3.52
CA SER A 168 1.74 13.39 -2.96
C SER A 168 1.22 12.61 -1.74
N VAL A 169 0.55 13.27 -0.80
CA VAL A 169 -0.01 12.60 0.39
C VAL A 169 -1.11 11.63 -0.04
N LEU A 170 -1.93 12.02 -1.01
CA LEU A 170 -2.98 11.18 -1.57
C LEU A 170 -2.40 9.91 -2.23
N LEU A 171 -1.32 10.08 -2.99
CA LEU A 171 -0.62 8.97 -3.62
C LEU A 171 -0.10 8.00 -2.57
N HIS A 172 0.55 8.49 -1.51
CA HIS A 172 1.00 7.63 -0.43
C HIS A 172 -0.16 6.92 0.27
N CYS A 173 -1.25 7.62 0.57
CA CYS A 173 -2.43 7.04 1.21
C CYS A 173 -3.06 5.90 0.40
N VAL A 174 -3.10 5.98 -0.93
CA VAL A 174 -3.66 4.92 -1.79
C VAL A 174 -2.63 3.82 -2.11
N LEU A 175 -1.36 4.19 -2.23
CA LEU A 175 -0.29 3.27 -2.58
C LEU A 175 -0.11 2.16 -1.52
N TRP A 176 -0.12 2.51 -0.22
CA TRP A 176 0.08 1.52 0.85
C TRP A 176 -1.00 0.43 0.89
N PRO A 177 -2.31 0.75 0.86
CA PRO A 177 -3.35 -0.27 0.73
C PRO A 177 -3.21 -1.11 -0.54
N MET A 178 -2.86 -0.51 -1.69
CA MET A 178 -2.66 -1.25 -2.94
C MET A 178 -1.48 -2.22 -2.84
N VAL A 179 -0.36 -1.80 -2.25
CA VAL A 179 0.80 -2.66 -1.97
C VAL A 179 0.41 -3.79 -1.01
N SER A 180 -0.38 -3.51 0.03
CA SER A 180 -0.89 -4.52 0.97
C SER A 180 -1.76 -5.56 0.27
N LEU A 181 -2.67 -5.14 -0.62
CA LEU A 181 -3.50 -6.04 -1.43
C LEU A 181 -2.66 -6.89 -2.39
N LEU A 182 -1.71 -6.30 -3.09
CA LEU A 182 -0.81 -7.01 -4.00
C LEU A 182 0.03 -8.04 -3.23
N LEU A 183 0.57 -7.67 -2.07
CA LEU A 183 1.35 -8.58 -1.24
C LEU A 183 0.49 -9.72 -0.70
N GLY A 184 -0.71 -9.42 -0.18
CA GLY A 184 -1.63 -10.42 0.34
C GLY A 184 -2.10 -11.41 -0.73
N THR A 185 -2.45 -10.92 -1.93
CA THR A 185 -2.83 -11.77 -3.07
C THR A 185 -1.67 -12.61 -3.57
N LEU A 186 -0.46 -12.04 -3.65
CA LEU A 186 0.74 -12.77 -4.04
C LEU A 186 1.06 -13.92 -3.07
N ILE A 187 0.93 -13.70 -1.75
CA ILE A 187 1.13 -14.75 -0.74
C ILE A 187 0.14 -15.90 -0.93
N VAL A 188 -1.15 -15.62 -1.11
CA VAL A 188 -2.17 -16.65 -1.34
C VAL A 188 -1.93 -17.39 -2.66
N LEU A 189 -1.60 -16.67 -3.73
CA LEU A 189 -1.32 -17.29 -5.03
C LEU A 189 -0.07 -18.17 -4.98
N LEU A 190 1.03 -17.71 -4.40
CA LEU A 190 2.26 -18.48 -4.29
C LEU A 190 2.08 -19.74 -3.44
N THR A 191 1.36 -19.65 -2.32
CA THR A 191 1.08 -20.81 -1.47
C THR A 191 0.20 -21.84 -2.17
N VAL A 192 -0.85 -21.41 -2.87
CA VAL A 192 -1.70 -22.31 -3.67
C VAL A 192 -0.94 -22.92 -4.84
N CYS A 193 -0.14 -22.13 -5.55
CA CYS A 193 0.69 -22.60 -6.66
C CYS A 193 1.71 -23.65 -6.19
N ALA A 194 2.47 -23.36 -5.13
CA ALA A 194 3.44 -24.28 -4.55
C ALA A 194 2.79 -25.61 -4.15
N ARG A 195 1.61 -25.54 -3.52
CA ARG A 195 0.81 -26.72 -3.16
C ARG A 195 0.35 -27.52 -4.38
N SER A 196 -0.17 -26.84 -5.40
CA SER A 196 -0.63 -27.49 -6.63
C SER A 196 0.51 -28.21 -7.36
N LEU A 197 1.71 -27.62 -7.34
CA LEU A 197 2.91 -28.20 -7.91
C LEU A 197 3.39 -29.41 -7.09
N ALA A 198 3.40 -29.31 -5.76
CA ALA A 198 3.75 -30.42 -4.87
C ALA A 198 2.81 -31.62 -5.07
N ALA A 199 1.49 -31.38 -5.09
CA ALA A 199 0.50 -32.43 -5.32
C ALA A 199 0.65 -33.09 -6.70
N ARG A 200 0.94 -32.30 -7.74
CA ARG A 200 1.22 -32.82 -9.09
C ARG A 200 2.51 -33.63 -9.13
N ALA A 201 3.56 -33.19 -8.44
CA ALA A 201 4.83 -33.91 -8.36
C ALA A 201 4.67 -35.25 -7.64
N GLU A 202 3.95 -35.29 -6.52
CA GLU A 202 3.62 -36.54 -5.81
C GLU A 202 2.80 -37.50 -6.68
N ALA A 203 1.83 -37.00 -7.44
CA ALA A 203 1.03 -37.82 -8.36
C ALA A 203 1.89 -38.41 -9.49
N LEU A 204 2.84 -37.63 -10.03
CA LEU A 204 3.78 -38.10 -11.05
C LEU A 204 4.76 -39.13 -10.47
N GLN A 205 5.25 -38.94 -9.24
CA GLN A 205 6.14 -39.89 -8.57
C GLN A 205 5.44 -41.22 -8.27
N LYS A 206 4.18 -41.19 -7.80
CA LYS A 206 3.37 -42.41 -7.59
C LYS A 206 3.15 -43.17 -8.90
N ARG A 207 2.93 -42.48 -10.03
CA ARG A 207 2.81 -43.12 -11.35
C ARG A 207 4.13 -43.77 -11.80
N LYS A 208 5.27 -43.10 -11.60
CA LYS A 208 6.59 -43.68 -11.93
C LYS A 208 6.90 -44.91 -11.08
N CYS A 209 6.72 -44.83 -9.77
CA CYS A 209 6.97 -45.95 -8.86
C CYS A 209 6.03 -47.14 -9.14
N SER A 210 4.75 -46.88 -9.44
CA SER A 210 3.82 -47.95 -9.84
C SER A 210 4.20 -48.60 -11.17
N TYR A 211 4.84 -47.87 -12.10
CA TYR A 211 5.34 -48.41 -13.36
C TYR A 211 6.59 -49.27 -13.12
N GLU A 212 7.57 -48.77 -12.35
CA GLU A 212 8.79 -49.53 -12.00
C GLU A 212 8.46 -50.83 -11.25
N VAL A 213 7.56 -50.77 -10.25
CA VAL A 213 7.12 -51.97 -9.51
C VAL A 213 6.40 -52.98 -10.41
N CYS A 214 5.61 -52.51 -11.38
CA CYS A 214 4.96 -53.40 -12.36
C CYS A 214 5.99 -54.05 -13.29
N GLN A 215 7.03 -53.31 -13.66
CA GLN A 215 8.14 -53.78 -14.49
C GLN A 215 8.96 -54.85 -13.76
N ASP A 216 9.30 -54.64 -12.48
CA ASP A 216 10.01 -55.62 -11.65
C ASP A 216 9.20 -56.91 -11.42
N LEU A 217 7.89 -56.80 -11.19
CA LEU A 217 7.01 -57.98 -11.08
C LEU A 217 6.98 -58.79 -12.38
N SER A 218 6.96 -58.11 -13.54
CA SER A 218 6.97 -58.78 -14.84
C SER A 218 8.30 -59.48 -15.13
N ALA A 219 9.42 -58.87 -14.73
CA ALA A 219 10.76 -59.46 -14.86
C ALA A 219 10.93 -60.68 -13.93
N ALA A 220 10.49 -60.57 -12.68
CA ALA A 220 10.52 -61.68 -11.72
C ALA A 220 9.62 -62.85 -12.14
N ALA A 221 8.45 -62.56 -12.74
CA ALA A 221 7.55 -63.59 -13.28
C ALA A 221 8.15 -64.31 -14.50
N ALA A 222 8.86 -63.58 -15.37
CA ALA A 222 9.55 -64.15 -16.52
C ALA A 222 10.71 -65.07 -16.10
N ASP A 223 11.47 -64.69 -15.07
CA ASP A 223 12.59 -65.49 -14.56
C ASP A 223 12.11 -66.77 -13.85
N ARG A 224 11.02 -66.67 -13.06
CA ARG A 224 10.36 -67.85 -12.47
C ARG A 224 9.92 -68.85 -13.53
N ARG A 225 9.34 -68.39 -14.64
CA ARG A 225 8.88 -69.24 -15.75
C ARG A 225 10.03 -69.90 -16.49
N ARG A 226 11.18 -69.22 -16.59
CA ARG A 226 12.41 -69.77 -17.17
C ARG A 226 13.03 -70.86 -16.28
N ASN A 227 13.00 -70.67 -14.96
CA ASN A 227 13.51 -71.66 -13.99
C ASN A 227 12.56 -72.84 -13.77
N THR A 228 11.26 -72.73 -14.09
CA THR A 228 10.36 -73.91 -14.10
C THR A 228 10.48 -74.74 -15.37
N ALA A 229 11.14 -74.23 -16.41
CA ALA A 229 11.36 -74.93 -17.68
C ALA A 229 12.74 -75.63 -17.77
N ARG A 230 13.60 -75.48 -16.75
CA ARG A 230 14.83 -76.25 -16.55
C ARG A 230 14.71 -76.89 -15.16
N ASP A 231 14.29 -78.14 -15.07
CA ASP A 231 15.21 -79.27 -14.78
C ASP A 231 14.38 -80.58 -14.70
N PRO A 232 14.98 -81.75 -15.00
CA PRO A 232 15.92 -82.37 -14.05
C PRO A 232 17.21 -82.91 -14.69
N ILE A 233 18.34 -82.81 -13.96
CA ILE A 233 19.23 -83.94 -13.56
C ILE A 233 20.52 -83.44 -12.85
N THR A 234 20.63 -83.80 -11.56
CA THR A 234 21.78 -84.16 -10.69
C THR A 234 22.96 -83.23 -10.30
N THR A 235 23.08 -83.10 -8.96
CA THR A 235 24.23 -83.24 -8.03
C THR A 235 25.33 -82.19 -7.84
N ASN A 236 25.42 -81.74 -6.57
CA ASN A 236 26.56 -81.39 -5.70
C ASN A 236 27.63 -80.40 -6.19
N SER A 237 27.80 -79.27 -5.49
CA SER A 237 28.90 -78.94 -4.56
C SER A 237 28.93 -77.43 -4.26
N ASP A 238 28.99 -77.04 -2.98
CA ASP A 238 29.40 -75.70 -2.48
C ASP A 238 30.95 -75.63 -2.38
N PRO A 239 31.59 -74.49 -2.01
CA PRO A 239 31.29 -73.06 -2.23
C PRO A 239 32.54 -72.27 -2.72
N GLU A 240 32.42 -71.10 -3.35
CA GLU A 240 33.45 -70.04 -3.18
C GLU A 240 33.04 -68.63 -3.62
N LEU A 241 33.67 -67.70 -2.93
CA LEU A 241 33.56 -66.25 -2.90
C LEU A 241 34.27 -65.58 -4.10
N SER A 242 33.61 -64.62 -4.78
CA SER A 242 34.34 -63.52 -5.44
C SER A 242 33.43 -62.28 -5.71
N SER A 243 34.00 -61.13 -5.38
CA SER A 243 33.51 -59.73 -5.39
C SER A 243 33.44 -59.16 -6.86
N PRO A 244 33.23 -57.85 -7.18
CA PRO A 244 33.01 -56.67 -6.33
C PRO A 244 32.01 -55.56 -6.85
N SER A 245 31.70 -54.63 -5.94
CA SER A 245 31.56 -53.17 -6.14
C SER A 245 30.43 -52.58 -7.01
N ARG A 246 29.46 -51.92 -6.34
CA ARG A 246 29.48 -50.45 -6.11
C ARG A 246 28.26 -50.03 -5.29
N THR A 247 28.54 -49.65 -4.04
CA THR A 247 27.56 -49.09 -3.12
C THR A 247 27.93 -47.64 -2.82
N LEU A 248 26.87 -46.82 -2.75
CA LEU A 248 26.69 -45.53 -2.05
C LEU A 248 26.89 -44.20 -2.82
N PRO A 249 26.21 -43.09 -2.41
CA PRO A 249 25.27 -42.98 -1.28
C PRO A 249 23.87 -42.39 -1.59
N LEU A 250 22.95 -42.73 -0.69
CA LEU A 250 21.72 -42.01 -0.38
C LEU A 250 22.00 -40.51 -0.13
N PHE A 251 21.21 -39.64 -0.74
CA PHE A 251 20.97 -38.31 -0.20
C PHE A 251 19.98 -38.41 0.96
N ALA A 252 20.52 -38.29 2.17
CA ALA A 252 19.74 -38.11 3.40
C ALA A 252 19.15 -36.70 3.43
N VAL A 253 17.83 -36.61 3.61
CA VAL A 253 17.12 -35.36 3.94
C VAL A 253 17.25 -35.13 5.45
N PRO A 254 17.67 -33.96 5.95
CA PRO A 254 17.76 -33.72 7.38
C PRO A 254 16.36 -33.50 7.97
N VAL A 255 15.97 -34.38 8.89
CA VAL A 255 14.85 -34.15 9.81
C VAL A 255 15.35 -33.20 10.91
N ARG A 256 14.86 -31.96 10.90
CA ARG A 256 15.10 -31.01 12.00
C ARG A 256 14.22 -31.41 13.19
N ARG A 257 14.81 -32.06 14.20
CA ARG A 257 14.24 -32.21 15.54
C ARG A 257 14.20 -30.82 16.19
N ARG A 258 13.03 -30.39 16.65
CA ARG A 258 12.89 -29.22 17.52
C ARG A 258 12.82 -29.73 18.95
N ASP A 259 13.91 -29.58 19.67
CA ASP A 259 13.95 -29.85 21.11
C ASP A 259 13.04 -28.86 21.84
N ARG A 260 12.38 -29.45 22.84
CA ARG A 260 11.44 -28.85 23.77
C ARG A 260 12.23 -28.56 25.04
N GLU A 261 12.39 -27.31 25.41
CA GLU A 261 12.78 -26.92 26.77
C GLU A 261 11.81 -25.87 27.31
N HIS A 262 11.76 -25.85 28.64
CA HIS A 262 10.71 -25.35 29.54
C HIS A 262 10.55 -23.83 29.54
#